data_AF-A0AAQ4E6U4-F1
#
_entry.id   AF-A0AAQ4E6U4-F1
#
_cell.length_a   1.000
_cell.length_b   1.000
_cell.length_c   1.000
_cell.angle_alpha   90.00
_cell.angle_beta   90.00
_cell.angle_gamma   90.00
#
_symmetry.space_group_name_H-M   'P 1'
#
loop_
_entity.id
_entity.type
_entity.pdbx_description
1 polymer ?
#
loop_
_entity_poly.entity_id
_entity_poly.type
_entity_poly.pdbx_seq_one_letter_code
_entity_poly.pdbx_strand_id
1 'polypeptide(L)' 'MKERLLKRGETSGRVDDNEETITKRIKTFHEESEPVLEKYKTIVHKVSAEEDPDKVFEAVTAFFDEITKPK' A
#
# COMPACT_ATOMS: atom_id res chain seq x y z
N MET A 1 3.70 7.39 -4.47
CA MET A 1 3.53 7.42 -2.99
C MET A 1 3.82 8.78 -2.33
N LYS A 2 5.00 9.40 -2.50
CA LYS A 2 5.36 10.67 -1.80
C LYS A 2 4.33 11.78 -1.97
N GLU A 3 3.89 12.03 -3.21
CA GLU A 3 2.87 13.03 -3.54
C GLU A 3 1.55 12.81 -2.79
N ARG A 4 1.11 11.56 -2.65
CA ARG A 4 -0.12 11.19 -1.92
C ARG A 4 -0.01 11.56 -0.44
N LEU A 5 1.17 11.38 0.16
CA LEU A 5 1.42 11.69 1.57
C LEU A 5 1.50 13.21 1.80
N LEU A 6 2.18 13.95 0.91
CA LEU A 6 2.25 15.41 0.98
C LEU A 6 0.85 16.04 0.89
N LYS A 7 0.05 15.64 -0.10
CA LYS A 7 -1.35 16.10 -0.26
C LYS A 7 -2.21 15.81 0.97
N ARG A 8 -1.95 14.69 1.66
CA ARG A 8 -2.64 14.37 2.92
C ARG A 8 -2.21 15.30 4.05
N GLY A 9 -0.93 15.64 4.14
CA GLY A 9 -0.41 16.59 5.15
C GLY A 9 -1.09 17.95 5.11
N GLU A 10 -1.45 18.44 3.92
CA GLU A 10 -2.13 19.73 3.72
C GLU A 10 -3.50 19.83 4.39
N THR A 11 -4.23 18.72 4.52
CA THR A 11 -5.64 18.70 4.94
C THR A 11 -5.90 17.94 6.23
N SER A 12 -5.02 17.03 6.63
CA SER A 12 -5.28 16.10 7.74
C SER A 12 -4.76 16.57 9.11
N GLY A 13 -4.00 17.68 9.16
CA GLY A 13 -3.32 18.11 10.40
C GLY A 13 -2.13 17.23 10.80
N ARG A 14 -1.72 16.30 9.92
CA ARG A 14 -0.56 15.43 10.14
C ARG A 14 0.76 16.14 9.88
N VAL A 15 1.39 16.59 10.95
CA VAL A 15 2.68 17.28 10.91
C VAL A 15 3.84 16.39 10.40
N ASP A 16 3.68 15.06 10.46
CA ASP A 16 4.68 14.08 10.03
C ASP A 16 4.61 13.74 8.53
N ASP A 17 3.62 14.26 7.79
CA ASP A 17 3.54 14.15 6.34
C ASP A 17 4.34 15.28 5.66
N ASN A 18 5.63 15.38 5.99
CA ASN A 18 6.61 16.30 5.37
C ASN A 18 7.70 15.52 4.63
N GLU A 19 8.44 16.19 3.74
CA GLU A 19 9.40 15.55 2.82
C GLU A 19 10.47 14.70 3.52
N GLU A 20 11.05 15.24 4.59
CA GLU A 20 12.09 14.56 5.37
C GLU A 20 11.55 13.27 6.00
N THR A 21 10.40 13.37 6.66
CA THR A 21 9.79 12.25 7.38
C THR A 21 9.25 11.19 6.42
N ILE A 22 8.64 11.60 5.31
CA ILE A 22 8.17 10.71 4.25
C ILE A 22 9.33 9.92 3.66
N THR A 23 10.47 10.57 3.37
CA THR A 23 11.64 9.90 2.81
C THR A 23 12.22 8.87 3.78
N LYS A 24 12.32 9.21 5.08
CA LYS A 24 12.75 8.25 6.12
C LYS A 24 11.80 7.05 6.21
N ARG A 25 10.48 7.29 6.23
CA ARG A 25 9.47 6.22 6.33
C ARG A 25 9.49 5.26 5.14
N ILE A 26 9.67 5.78 3.92
CA ILE A 26 9.80 4.92 2.72
C ILE A 26 11.07 4.07 2.82
N LYS A 27 12.20 4.67 3.23
CA LYS A 27 13.45 3.93 3.44
C LYS A 27 13.27 2.80 4.48
N THR A 28 12.71 3.11 5.65
CA THR A 28 12.43 2.13 6.71
C THR A 28 11.49 1.02 6.23
N PHE A 29 10.47 1.34 5.42
CA PHE A 29 9.60 0.32 4.83
C PHE A 29 10.40 -0.70 3.98
N HIS A 30 11.28 -0.23 3.09
CA HIS A 30 12.12 -1.11 2.27
C HIS A 30 13.11 -1.92 3.11
N GLU A 31 13.69 -1.32 4.16
CA GLU A 31 14.69 -2.00 5.01
C GLU A 31 14.06 -3.03 5.96
N GLU A 32 12.89 -2.74 6.52
CA GLU A 32 12.34 -3.53 7.64
C GLU A 32 11.03 -4.25 7.29
N SER A 33 10.16 -3.65 6.48
CA SER A 33 8.83 -4.20 6.19
C SER A 33 8.79 -5.05 4.93
N GLU A 34 9.46 -4.62 3.86
CA GLU A 34 9.49 -5.35 2.58
C GLU A 34 10.05 -6.79 2.69
N PRO A 35 11.07 -7.10 3.52
CA PRO A 35 11.53 -8.47 3.72
C PRO A 35 10.45 -9.44 4.24
N VAL A 36 9.40 -8.93 4.89
CA VAL A 36 8.25 -9.75 5.33
C VAL A 36 7.52 -10.35 4.13
N LEU A 37 7.49 -9.68 2.97
CA LEU A 37 6.88 -10.20 1.76
C LEU A 37 7.60 -11.44 1.24
N GLU A 38 8.93 -11.52 1.39
CA GLU A 38 9.68 -12.71 1.01
C GLU A 38 9.33 -13.92 1.88
N LYS A 39 9.11 -13.70 3.18
CA LYS A 39 8.69 -14.74 4.12
C LYS A 39 7.32 -15.32 3.76
N TYR A 40 6.39 -14.48 3.28
CA TYR A 40 5.01 -14.87 2.99
C TYR A 40 4.68 -14.97 1.50
N LYS A 41 5.69 -15.03 0.62
CA LYS A 41 5.50 -15.01 -0.84
C LYS A 41 4.55 -16.07 -1.39
N THR A 42 4.35 -17.18 -0.68
CA THR A 42 3.44 -18.27 -1.08
C THR A 42 1.96 -17.99 -0.78
N ILE A 43 1.68 -17.04 0.11
CA ILE A 43 0.32 -16.66 0.52
C ILE A 43 -0.01 -15.19 0.22
N VAL A 44 0.96 -14.42 -0.26
CA VAL A 44 0.78 -13.01 -0.65
C VAL A 44 0.25 -12.94 -2.08
N HIS A 45 -0.84 -12.21 -2.25
CA HIS A 45 -1.32 -11.75 -3.55
C HIS A 45 -0.96 -10.26 -3.72
N LYS A 46 -0.16 -9.92 -4.73
CA LYS A 46 0.27 -8.53 -4.99
C LYS A 46 -0.72 -7.86 -5.93
N VAL A 47 -1.19 -6.67 -5.54
CA VAL A 47 -2.07 -5.80 -6.36
C VAL A 47 -1.36 -4.47 -6.59
N SER A 48 -1.39 -3.96 -7.83
CA SER A 48 -0.87 -2.63 -8.15
C SER A 48 -1.73 -1.56 -7.47
N ALA A 49 -1.09 -0.57 -6.85
CA ALA A 49 -1.76 0.56 -6.21
C ALA A 49 -1.58 1.88 -6.98
N GLU A 50 -1.10 1.83 -8.23
CA GLU A 50 -0.87 3.03 -9.06
C GLU A 50 -2.12 3.46 -9.85
N GLU A 51 -3.09 2.57 -10.02
CA GLU A 51 -4.37 2.85 -10.69
C GLU A 51 -5.33 3.68 -9.82
N ASP A 52 -6.45 4.08 -10.42
CA ASP A 52 -7.58 4.70 -9.71
C ASP A 52 -8.09 3.80 -8.56
N PRO A 53 -8.52 4.38 -7.41
CA PRO A 53 -8.99 3.60 -6.27
C PRO A 53 -10.06 2.55 -6.60
N ASP A 54 -10.98 2.86 -7.52
CA ASP A 54 -12.04 1.92 -7.90
C ASP A 54 -11.45 0.73 -8.67
N LYS A 55 -10.42 0.96 -9.50
CA LYS A 55 -9.71 -0.10 -10.22
C LYS A 55 -8.84 -0.96 -9.32
N VAL A 56 -8.20 -0.35 -8.33
CA VAL A 56 -7.47 -1.09 -7.28
C VAL A 56 -8.46 -1.95 -6.49
N PHE A 57 -9.62 -1.41 -6.13
CA PHE A 57 -10.65 -2.13 -5.40
C PHE A 57 -11.22 -3.30 -6.21
N GLU A 58 -11.57 -3.11 -7.48
CA GLU A 58 -12.00 -4.17 -8.40
C GLU A 58 -11.00 -5.34 -8.44
N ALA A 59 -9.69 -5.04 -8.52
CA ALA A 59 -8.65 -6.06 -8.53
C ALA A 59 -8.57 -6.85 -7.21
N VAL A 60 -8.73 -6.17 -6.07
CA VAL A 60 -8.80 -6.81 -4.76
C VAL A 60 -10.04 -7.69 -4.65
N THR A 61 -11.21 -7.19 -5.02
CA THR A 61 -12.47 -7.95 -4.91
C THR A 61 -12.48 -9.17 -5.80
N ALA A 62 -11.94 -9.09 -7.02
CA ALA A 62 -11.85 -10.23 -7.92
C ALA A 62 -11.07 -11.40 -7.30
N PHE A 63 -9.96 -11.11 -6.59
CA PHE A 63 -9.20 -12.12 -5.86
C PHE A 63 -10.00 -12.69 -4.68
N PHE A 64 -10.65 -11.83 -3.89
CA PHE A 64 -11.45 -12.28 -2.74
C PHE A 64 -12.67 -13.12 -3.16
N ASP A 65 -13.35 -12.75 -4.23
CA ASP A 65 -14.47 -13.50 -4.79
C ASP A 65 -14.01 -14.89 -5.24
N GLU A 66 -12.81 -15.00 -5.81
CA GLU A 66 -12.26 -16.31 -6.19
C GLU A 66 -12.03 -17.22 -4.99
N ILE A 67 -11.41 -16.72 -3.91
CA ILE A 67 -11.07 -17.54 -2.73
C ILE A 67 -12.27 -17.79 -1.80
N THR A 68 -13.34 -17.00 -1.91
CA THR A 68 -14.55 -17.14 -1.08
C THR A 68 -15.72 -17.82 -1.81
N LYS A 69 -15.54 -18.21 -3.09
CA LYS A 69 -16.55 -18.97 -3.85
C LYS A 69 -17.04 -20.19 -3.06
N PRO A 70 -18.37 -20.34 -2.88
CA PRO A 70 -18.93 -21.56 -2.32
C PRO A 70 -18.49 -22.76 -3.17
N LYS A 71 -18.19 -23.88 -2.50
CA LYS A 71 -17.93 -25.16 -3.17
C LYS A 71 -19.19 -25.73 -3.80
#